data_AF-A0A2G9LZF4-F1
#
_entry.id   AF-A0A2G9LZF4-F1
#
_cell.length_a   1.000
_cell.length_b   1.000
_cell.length_c   1.000
_cell.angle_alpha   90.00
_cell.angle_beta   90.00
_cell.angle_gamma   90.00
#
_symmetry.space_group_name_H-M   'P 1'
#
loop_
_entity.id
_entity.type
_entity.pdbx_description
1 polymer ?
#
loop_
_entity_poly.entity_id
_entity_poly.type
_entity_poly.pdbx_seq_one_letter_code
_entity_poly.pdbx_strand_id
1 'polypeptide(L)'
;MILNPNAQAAHITVYFMKENGEVVPKEYTVSANSRFTVRPNNELPATDFSSKITSDLPIVAERSMYWNNLDGGHVTIGVPGGTGGLP
;
A
#
# COMPACT_ATOMS: atom_id res chain seq x y z
N MET A 1 3.80 1.68 -4.98
CA MET A 1 4.51 2.76 -4.27
C MET A 1 3.52 3.59 -3.45
N ILE A 2 3.97 4.22 -2.39
CA ILE A 2 3.21 5.19 -1.58
C ILE A 2 3.98 6.51 -1.61
N LEU A 3 3.31 7.62 -1.90
CA LEU A 3 3.84 8.97 -1.84
C LEU A 3 3.22 9.70 -0.64
N ASN A 4 4.08 10.27 0.19
CA ASN A 4 3.71 11.21 1.23
C ASN A 4 4.04 12.65 0.78
N PRO A 5 3.05 13.45 0.35
CA PRO A 5 3.26 14.84 -0.04
C PRO A 5 3.26 15.81 1.16
N ASN A 6 3.05 15.32 2.38
CA ASN A 6 2.96 16.17 3.57
C ASN A 6 4.35 16.57 4.07
N ALA A 7 4.41 17.67 4.82
CA ALA A 7 5.60 18.14 5.52
C ALA A 7 5.94 17.32 6.79
N GLN A 8 5.07 16.37 7.16
CA GLN A 8 5.24 15.48 8.31
C GLN A 8 5.34 14.02 7.85
N ALA A 9 5.94 13.16 8.67
CA ALA A 9 5.92 11.73 8.42
C ALA A 9 4.50 11.17 8.56
N ALA A 10 4.10 10.29 7.65
CA ALA A 10 2.82 9.59 7.70
C ALA A 10 3.04 8.18 8.26
N HIS A 11 2.20 7.78 9.22
CA HIS A 11 2.16 6.43 9.75
C HIS A 11 1.07 5.65 9.04
N ILE A 12 1.47 4.57 8.37
CA ILE A 12 0.57 3.78 7.54
C ILE A 12 0.50 2.34 8.03
N THR A 13 -0.65 1.71 7.81
CA THR A 13 -0.82 0.28 7.94
C THR A 13 -1.24 -0.30 6.59
N VAL A 14 -0.47 -1.26 6.11
CA VAL A 14 -0.78 -2.06 4.93
C VAL A 14 -1.33 -3.39 5.40
N TYR A 15 -2.58 -3.67 5.07
CA TYR A 15 -3.23 -4.96 5.32
C TYR A 15 -3.11 -5.80 4.06
N PHE A 16 -2.35 -6.90 4.14
CA PHE A 16 -2.33 -7.91 3.08
C PHE A 16 -3.39 -8.96 3.37
N MET A 17 -4.34 -9.12 2.46
CA MET A 17 -5.43 -10.08 2.58
C MET A 17 -5.16 -11.22 1.60
N LYS A 18 -4.84 -12.40 2.13
CA LYS A 18 -4.56 -13.62 1.35
C LYS A 18 -5.86 -14.33 0.97
N GLU A 19 -5.78 -15.21 -0.03
CA GLU A 19 -6.94 -16.01 -0.50
C GLU A 19 -7.55 -16.90 0.60
N ASN A 20 -6.74 -17.41 1.53
CA ASN A 20 -7.19 -18.22 2.66
C ASN A 20 -7.94 -17.42 3.75
N GLY A 21 -8.19 -16.12 3.53
CA GLY A 21 -8.85 -15.22 4.48
C GLY A 21 -7.92 -14.63 5.55
N GLU A 22 -6.64 -15.01 5.57
CA GLU A 22 -5.67 -14.45 6.50
C GLU A 22 -5.37 -12.99 6.16
N VAL A 23 -5.40 -12.12 7.17
CA VAL A 23 -5.05 -10.71 7.05
C VAL A 23 -3.77 -10.44 7.82
N VAL A 24 -2.73 -9.99 7.13
CA VAL A 24 -1.42 -9.66 7.69
C VAL A 24 -1.23 -8.14 7.69
N PRO A 25 -1.36 -7.46 8.85
CA PRO A 25 -1.07 -6.04 8.96
C PRO A 25 0.44 -5.79 9.02
N LYS A 26 0.90 -4.75 8.32
CA LYS A 26 2.28 -4.26 8.37
C LYS A 26 2.30 -2.75 8.50
N GLU A 27 3.02 -2.26 9.50
CA GLU A 27 3.14 -0.84 9.79
C GLU A 27 4.41 -0.28 9.14
N TYR A 28 4.29 0.92 8.59
CA TYR A 28 5.42 1.65 8.01
C TYR A 28 5.34 3.13 8.38
N THR A 29 6.50 3.77 8.43
CA THR A 29 6.61 5.22 8.49
C THR A 29 7.11 5.72 7.15
N VAL A 30 6.34 6.61 6.51
CA VAL A 30 6.73 7.27 5.26
C VAL A 30 7.14 8.70 5.59
N SER A 31 8.43 9.00 5.46
CA SER A 31 8.98 10.32 5.75
C SER A 31 8.29 11.43 4.96
N ALA A 32 8.36 12.67 5.47
CA ALA A 32 7.83 13.85 4.81
C ALA A 32 8.38 14.01 3.38
N ASN A 33 7.54 14.48 2.45
CA ASN A 33 7.88 14.75 1.05
C ASN A 33 8.66 13.60 0.35
N SER A 34 8.28 12.36 0.62
CA SER A 34 9.02 11.19 0.16
C SER A 34 8.13 10.11 -0.43
N ARG A 35 8.76 9.20 -1.17
CA ARG A 35 8.13 7.96 -1.67
C ARG A 35 8.65 6.75 -0.91
N PHE A 36 7.78 5.79 -0.69
CA PHE A 36 8.08 4.51 -0.07
C PHE A 36 7.59 3.35 -0.95
N THR A 37 8.40 2.30 -1.07
CA THR A 37 8.06 1.10 -1.83
C THR A 37 7.91 -0.07 -0.89
N VAL A 38 6.69 -0.60 -0.80
CA VAL A 38 6.41 -1.86 -0.10
C VAL A 38 6.88 -3.01 -0.99
N ARG A 39 7.68 -3.92 -0.46
CA ARG A 39 8.14 -5.14 -1.15
C ARG A 39 7.47 -6.36 -0.52
N PRO A 40 6.32 -6.82 -1.04
CA PRO A 40 5.56 -7.90 -0.44
C PRO A 40 6.25 -9.26 -0.53
N ASN A 41 7.17 -9.44 -1.49
CA ASN A 41 7.80 -10.75 -1.75
C ASN A 41 8.67 -11.26 -0.58
N ASN A 42 9.15 -10.36 0.29
CA ASN A 42 9.85 -10.76 1.53
C ASN A 42 8.89 -11.24 2.62
N GLU A 43 7.61 -10.88 2.52
CA GLU A 43 6.60 -11.05 3.57
C GLU A 43 5.56 -12.12 3.21
N LEU A 44 5.34 -12.34 1.90
CA LEU A 44 4.33 -13.23 1.34
C LEU A 44 4.91 -13.92 0.09
N PRO A 45 5.55 -15.10 0.23
CA PRO A 45 6.03 -15.83 -0.94
C PRO A 45 4.86 -16.30 -1.81
N ALA A 46 4.84 -15.86 -3.07
CA ALA A 46 4.03 -16.38 -4.18
C ALA A 46 2.55 -16.68 -3.87
N THR A 47 1.85 -15.75 -3.22
CA THR A 47 0.41 -15.86 -2.96
C THR A 47 -0.32 -14.69 -3.61
N ASP A 48 -1.46 -14.94 -4.24
CA ASP A 48 -2.36 -13.88 -4.65
C ASP A 48 -2.96 -13.20 -3.41
N PHE A 49 -2.77 -11.89 -3.31
CA PHE A 49 -3.30 -11.10 -2.20
C PHE A 49 -3.91 -9.79 -2.71
N SER A 50 -4.85 -9.25 -1.93
CA SER A 50 -5.27 -7.86 -2.05
C SER A 50 -4.66 -7.01 -0.94
N SER A 51 -4.60 -5.70 -1.14
CA SER A 51 -4.03 -4.77 -0.16
C SER A 51 -4.99 -3.64 0.15
N LYS A 52 -5.14 -3.34 1.44
CA LYS A 52 -5.79 -2.13 1.95
C LYS A 52 -4.75 -1.30 2.68
N ILE A 53 -4.74 0.01 2.48
CA ILE A 53 -3.83 0.91 3.15
C ILE A 53 -4.65 1.90 3.98
N THR A 54 -4.30 2.06 5.24
CA THR A 54 -4.77 3.15 6.10
C THR A 54 -3.60 4.04 6.44
N SER A 55 -3.87 5.33 6.62
CA SER A 55 -2.86 6.35 6.91
C SER A 55 -3.46 7.39 7.83
N ASP A 56 -2.66 7.92 8.75
CA ASP A 56 -3.02 9.05 9.62
C ASP A 56 -3.02 10.39 8.88
N LEU A 57 -2.27 10.48 7.77
CA LEU A 57 -2.22 11.64 6.88
C LEU A 57 -2.66 11.29 5.45
N PRO A 58 -3.12 12.29 4.66
CA PRO A 58 -3.41 12.08 3.24
C PRO A 58 -2.17 11.58 2.48
N ILE A 59 -2.30 10.45 1.79
CA ILE A 59 -1.23 9.86 0.96
C ILE A 59 -1.76 9.54 -0.43
N VAL A 60 -0.84 9.40 -1.39
CA VAL A 60 -1.15 8.84 -2.70
C VAL A 60 -0.58 7.44 -2.77
N ALA A 61 -1.43 6.45 -3.01
CA ALA A 61 -1.01 5.07 -3.20
C ALA A 61 -1.17 4.69 -4.67
N GLU A 62 -0.10 4.13 -5.24
CA GLU A 62 -0.14 3.42 -6.51
C GLU A 62 0.22 1.94 -6.27
N ARG A 63 -0.55 1.05 -6.87
CA ARG A 63 -0.19 -0.36 -6.97
C ARG A 63 0.80 -0.49 -8.12
N SER A 64 2.08 -0.39 -7.82
CA SER A 64 3.18 -0.78 -8.70
C SER A 64 3.59 -2.20 -8.31
N MET A 65 3.06 -3.20 -9.02
CA MET A 65 3.48 -4.59 -8.87
C MET A 65 4.72 -4.81 -9.71
N TYR A 66 5.87 -5.06 -9.08
CA TYR A 66 7.08 -5.47 -9.77
C TYR A 66 7.27 -6.97 -9.61
N TRP A 67 7.26 -7.71 -10.72
CA TRP A 67 7.67 -9.12 -10.76
C TRP A 67 9.15 -9.22 -11.17
N ASN A 68 9.83 -10.30 -10.75
CA ASN A 68 11.19 -10.66 -11.17
C ASN A 68 12.19 -9.48 -11.28
N ASN A 69 12.77 -9.04 -10.16
CA ASN A 69 13.97 -8.20 -10.21
C ASN A 69 13.87 -6.92 -11.09
N LEU A 70 12.68 -6.28 -11.13
CA LEU A 70 12.35 -5.09 -11.94
C LEU A 70 12.08 -5.32 -13.45
N ASP A 71 11.92 -6.56 -13.93
CA ASP A 71 11.68 -6.85 -15.36
C ASP A 71 10.22 -6.69 -15.84
N GLY A 72 9.28 -6.29 -14.98
CA GLY A 72 7.90 -6.02 -15.39
C GLY A 72 7.09 -5.30 -14.32
N GLY A 73 6.23 -4.36 -14.74
CA GLY A 73 5.44 -3.50 -13.86
C GLY A 73 3.98 -3.37 -14.31
N HIS A 74 3.02 -3.65 -13.42
CA HIS A 74 1.63 -3.23 -13.58
C HIS A 74 1.38 -2.01 -12.69
N VAL A 75 0.86 -0.91 -13.27
CA VAL A 75 0.56 0.34 -12.57
C VAL A 75 -0.95 0.54 -12.46
N THR A 76 -1.46 0.77 -11.26
CA THR A 76 -2.85 1.20 -11.03
C THR A 76 -2.88 2.19 -9.87
N ILE A 77 -3.62 3.29 -10.00
CA ILE A 77 -3.80 4.29 -8.92
C ILE A 77 -4.85 3.77 -7.93
N GLY A 78 -4.59 3.88 -6.63
CA GLY A 78 -5.55 3.55 -5.58
C GLY A 78 -6.68 4.56 -5.51
N VAL A 79 -7.92 4.09 -5.32
CA VAL A 79 -9.09 4.96 -5.12
C VAL A 79 -9.18 5.30 -3.63
N PRO A 80 -9.28 6.59 -3.24
CA PRO A 80 -9.57 6.98 -1.87
C PRO A 80 -10.92 6.39 -1.45
N GLY A 81 -10.98 5.74 -0.29
CA GLY A 81 -12.25 5.31 0.30
C GLY A 81 -13.11 6.54 0.58
N GLY A 82 -14.14 6.77 -0.22
CA GLY A 82 -15.12 7.82 0.04
C GLY A 82 -15.86 7.51 1.33
N THR A 83 -15.95 8.46 2.25
CA THR A 83 -16.97 8.47 3.30
C THR A 83 -18.33 8.67 2.63
N GLY A 84 -18.88 7.58 2.09
CA GLY A 84 -20.26 7.52 1.67
C GLY A 84 -21.16 7.52 2.89
N GLY A 85 -21.70 8.68 3.25
CA GLY A 85 -22.96 8.73 3.96
C GLY A 85 -24.01 8.11 3.04
N LEU A 86 -24.51 6.94 3.41
CA LEU A 86 -25.73 6.40 2.81
C LEU A 86 -26.92 7.25 3.29
N PRO A 87 -27.84 7.68 2.43
CA PRO A 87 -29.18 8.05 2.87
C PRO A 87 -29.95 6.83 3.39
#